data_AF-E3USS2-F1
#
_entry.id   AF-E3USS2-F1
#
_cell.length_a   1.000
_cell.length_b   1.000
_cell.length_c   1.000
_cell.angle_alpha   90.00
_cell.angle_beta   90.00
_cell.angle_gamma   90.00
#
_symmetry.space_group_name_H-M   'P 1'
#
loop_
_entity.id
_entity.type
_entity.pdbx_description
1 polymer ?
#
loop_
_entity_poly.entity_id
_entity_poly.type
_entity_poly.pdbx_seq_one_letter_code
_entity_poly.pdbx_strand_id
1 'polypeptide(L)'
;MLCQAVEKEPLLTSAEMTAKWESYLLKIGERKGTQTTFLANIQKFVSHLLEVVPGQIQSTDFGSTLQEVKAASERVKRSEGFV
;
A
#
# COMPACT_ATOMS: atom_id res chain seq x y z
N MET A 1 -7.21 -8.02 2.47
CA MET A 1 -7.75 -6.86 3.22
C MET A 1 -6.94 -5.59 2.97
N LEU A 2 -5.70 -5.44 3.47
CA LEU A 2 -4.95 -4.18 3.25
C LEU A 2 -4.74 -3.87 1.76
N CYS A 3 -4.30 -4.84 0.96
CA CYS A 3 -4.08 -4.65 -0.48
C CYS A 3 -5.36 -4.25 -1.24
N GLN A 4 -6.53 -4.73 -0.83
CA GLN A 4 -7.82 -4.34 -1.45
C GLN A 4 -8.25 -2.93 -1.05
N ALA A 5 -7.96 -2.53 0.19
CA ALA A 5 -8.27 -1.19 0.67
C ALA A 5 -7.46 -0.11 -0.05
N VAL A 6 -6.23 -0.44 -0.46
CA VAL A 6 -5.33 0.44 -1.19
C VAL A 6 -5.29 0.16 -2.69
N GLU A 7 -6.07 -0.79 -3.19
CA GLU A 7 -6.11 -1.14 -4.62
C GLU A 7 -6.60 0.03 -5.48
N LYS A 8 -7.48 0.84 -4.89
CA LYS A 8 -8.00 2.08 -5.47
C LYS A 8 -7.00 3.25 -5.41
N GLU A 9 -5.84 3.07 -4.75
CA GLU A 9 -4.70 4.00 -4.82
C GLU A 9 -3.67 3.54 -5.86
N PRO A 10 -3.76 4.00 -7.12
CA PRO A 10 -2.77 3.68 -8.15
C PRO A 10 -1.36 4.16 -7.76
N LEU A 11 -1.25 5.14 -6.86
CA LEU A 11 0.01 5.60 -6.31
C LEU A 11 0.71 4.57 -5.40
N LEU A 12 -0.04 3.70 -4.72
CA LEU A 12 0.48 2.64 -3.86
C LEU A 12 0.67 1.32 -4.59
N THR A 13 -0.17 1.03 -5.58
CA THR A 13 -0.20 -0.26 -6.27
C THR A 13 0.52 -0.26 -7.62
N SER A 14 0.83 0.91 -8.19
CA SER A 14 1.57 0.96 -9.44
C SER A 14 3.09 0.90 -9.22
N ALA A 15 3.76 0.12 -10.08
CA ALA A 15 5.20 0.16 -10.25
C ALA A 15 5.72 1.55 -10.70
N GLU A 16 4.82 2.45 -11.12
CA GLU A 16 5.15 3.77 -11.64
C GLU A 16 5.78 4.68 -10.58
N MET A 17 5.29 4.66 -9.34
CA MET A 17 5.89 5.46 -8.25
C MET A 17 7.28 4.95 -7.86
N THR A 18 7.46 3.63 -7.81
CA THR A 18 8.77 3.00 -7.60
C THR A 18 9.74 3.40 -8.71
N ALA A 19 9.33 3.32 -9.98
CA ALA A 19 10.15 3.73 -11.12
C ALA A 19 10.52 5.23 -11.09
N LYS A 20 9.60 6.09 -10.64
CA LYS A 20 9.88 7.53 -10.42
C LYS A 20 10.93 7.75 -9.34
N TRP A 21 10.89 6.99 -8.25
CA TRP A 21 11.91 7.06 -7.20
C TRP A 21 13.27 6.58 -7.69
N GLU A 22 13.33 5.44 -8.36
CA GLU A 22 14.56 4.90 -8.96
C GLU A 22 15.18 5.90 -9.96
N SER A 23 14.35 6.48 -10.83
CA SER A 23 14.77 7.51 -11.78
C SER A 23 15.32 8.76 -11.09
N TYR A 24 14.73 9.16 -9.95
CA TYR A 24 15.21 10.31 -9.20
C TYR A 24 16.51 10.00 -8.43
N LEU A 25 16.63 8.79 -7.88
CA LEU A 25 17.85 8.31 -7.23
C LEU A 25 19.00 8.27 -8.24
N LEU A 26 18.75 7.86 -9.49
CA LEU A 26 19.73 7.93 -10.56
C LEU A 26 20.19 9.38 -10.82
N LYS A 27 19.26 10.35 -10.87
CA LYS A 27 19.61 11.78 -11.03
C LYS A 27 20.49 12.29 -9.90
N ILE A 28 20.28 11.82 -8.66
CA ILE A 28 21.16 12.15 -7.53
C ILE A 28 22.56 11.57 -7.75
N GLY A 29 22.65 10.31 -8.20
CA GLY A 29 23.93 9.68 -8.56
C GLY A 29 24.68 10.43 -9.67
N GLU A 30 23.96 11.00 -10.63
CA GLU A 30 24.50 11.84 -11.70
C GLU A 30 24.77 13.31 -11.28
N ARG A 31 24.52 13.68 -10.01
CA ARG A 31 24.58 15.07 -9.50
C ARG A 31 23.65 16.06 -10.20
N LYS A 32 22.57 15.56 -10.83
CA LYS A 32 21.51 16.35 -11.50
C LYS A 32 20.26 16.54 -10.63
N GLY A 33 20.30 16.11 -9.38
CA GLY A 33 19.22 16.24 -8.40
C GLY A 33 19.75 16.30 -6.98
N THR A 34 18.91 16.73 -6.03
CA THR A 34 19.30 16.86 -4.62
C THR A 34 18.54 15.87 -3.75
N GLN A 35 19.21 15.36 -2.71
CA GLN A 35 18.57 14.49 -1.72
C GLN A 35 17.42 15.22 -1.00
N THR A 36 17.57 16.52 -0.75
CA THR A 36 16.53 17.34 -0.12
C THR A 36 15.23 17.35 -0.92
N THR A 37 15.32 17.47 -2.24
CA THR A 37 14.13 17.44 -3.11
C THR A 37 13.49 16.05 -3.14
N PHE A 38 14.31 15.00 -3.17
CA PHE A 38 13.82 13.63 -3.08
C PHE A 38 13.05 13.41 -1.77
N LEU A 39 13.64 13.75 -0.63
CA LEU A 39 13.00 13.61 0.69
C LEU A 39 11.72 14.45 0.80
N ALA A 40 11.70 15.68 0.26
CA ALA A 40 10.49 16.50 0.25
C ALA A 40 9.35 15.85 -0.56
N ASN A 41 9.68 15.17 -1.67
CA ASN A 41 8.69 14.43 -2.45
C ASN A 41 8.18 13.18 -1.70
N ILE A 42 9.04 12.47 -0.97
CA ILE A 42 8.62 11.36 -0.10
C ILE A 42 7.69 11.86 1.00
N GLN A 43 8.02 12.98 1.65
CA GLN A 43 7.18 13.55 2.71
C GLN A 43 5.79 13.94 2.18
N LYS A 44 5.72 14.56 0.99
CA LYS A 44 4.44 14.88 0.33
C LYS A 44 3.63 13.63 0.03
N PHE A 45 4.29 12.59 -0.48
CA PHE A 45 3.65 11.31 -0.75
C PHE A 45 3.06 10.68 0.52
N VAL A 46 3.84 10.57 1.60
CA VAL A 46 3.36 10.02 2.88
C VAL A 46 2.19 10.84 3.43
N SER A 47 2.27 12.18 3.35
CA SER A 47 1.18 13.05 3.81
C SER A 47 -0.10 12.81 3.01
N HIS A 48 0.01 12.68 1.69
CA HIS A 48 -1.12 12.37 0.82
C HIS A 48 -1.73 11.00 1.14
N LEU A 49 -0.92 9.98 1.39
CA LEU A 49 -1.43 8.67 1.79
C LEU A 49 -2.23 8.73 3.09
N LEU A 50 -1.73 9.46 4.09
CA LEU A 50 -2.44 9.61 5.37
C LEU A 50 -3.78 10.33 5.22
N GLU A 51 -3.93 11.19 4.21
CA GLU A 51 -5.17 11.89 3.91
C GLU A 51 -6.18 10.98 3.17
N VAL A 52 -5.72 10.27 2.14
CA VAL A 52 -6.64 9.59 1.20
C VAL A 52 -6.93 8.13 1.57
N VAL A 53 -5.99 7.42 2.20
CA VAL A 53 -6.15 6.00 2.56
C VAL A 53 -7.28 5.78 3.57
N PRO A 54 -7.46 6.58 4.64
CA PRO A 54 -8.57 6.38 5.58
C PRO A 54 -9.95 6.44 4.92
N GLY A 55 -10.15 7.37 3.97
CA GLY A 55 -11.41 7.49 3.22
C GLY A 55 -11.67 6.28 2.33
N GLN A 56 -10.62 5.71 1.73
CA GLN A 56 -10.76 4.52 0.90
C GLN A 56 -11.07 3.26 1.70
N ILE A 57 -10.44 3.09 2.87
CA ILE A 57 -10.77 2.01 3.79
C ILE A 57 -12.25 2.08 4.16
N GLN A 58 -12.77 3.26 4.50
CA GLN A 58 -14.18 3.43 4.85
C GLN A 58 -15.13 3.15 3.68
N SER A 59 -14.72 3.46 2.46
CA SER A 59 -15.52 3.23 1.24
C SER A 59 -15.43 1.80 0.68
N THR A 60 -14.55 0.96 1.22
CA THR A 60 -14.27 -0.37 0.68
C THR A 60 -15.09 -1.42 1.41
N ASP A 61 -15.89 -2.17 0.66
CA ASP A 61 -16.63 -3.31 1.19
C ASP A 61 -15.68 -4.52 1.34
N PHE A 62 -15.45 -4.92 2.59
CA PHE A 62 -14.64 -6.09 2.92
C PHE A 62 -15.46 -7.37 3.09
N GLY A 63 -16.77 -7.36 2.82
CA GLY A 63 -17.69 -8.46 3.12
C GLY A 63 -17.25 -9.82 2.57
N SER A 64 -16.86 -9.88 1.29
CA SER A 64 -16.37 -11.12 0.66
C SER A 64 -15.07 -11.62 1.28
N THR A 65 -14.12 -10.72 1.53
CA THR A 65 -12.81 -11.05 2.10
C THR A 65 -12.94 -11.49 3.56
N LEU A 66 -13.88 -10.91 4.30
CA LEU A 66 -14.15 -11.28 5.68
C LEU A 66 -14.77 -12.68 5.78
N GLN A 67 -15.58 -13.09 4.79
CA GLN A 67 -16.11 -14.45 4.70
C GLN A 67 -15.00 -15.47 4.38
N GLU A 68 -14.10 -15.15 3.45
CA GLU A 68 -12.94 -15.99 3.13
C GLU A 68 -12.00 -16.18 4.33
N VAL A 69 -11.70 -15.11 5.05
CA VAL A 69 -10.86 -15.17 6.27
C VAL A 69 -11.53 -16.00 7.37
N LYS A 70 -12.85 -15.88 7.55
CA LYS A 70 -13.61 -16.72 8.49
C LYS A 70 -13.57 -18.20 8.09
N ALA A 71 -13.85 -18.52 6.82
CA ALA A 71 -13.80 -19.88 6.32
C ALA A 71 -12.39 -20.49 6.40
N ALA A 72 -11.34 -19.69 6.16
CA ALA A 72 -9.95 -20.10 6.33
C ALA A 72 -9.61 -20.34 7.80
N SER A 73 -10.02 -19.46 8.71
CA SER A 73 -9.82 -19.63 10.16
C SER A 73 -10.51 -20.89 10.70
N GLU A 74 -11.72 -21.21 10.23
CA GLU A 74 -12.42 -22.43 10.61
C GLU A 74 -11.76 -23.71 10.08
N ARG A 75 -11.21 -23.67 8.86
CA ARG A 75 -10.41 -24.78 8.30
C ARG A 75 -9.13 -25.00 9.10
N VAL A 76 -8.45 -23.93 9.51
CA VAL A 76 -7.24 -23.98 10.34
C VAL A 76 -7.54 -24.56 11.72
N LYS A 77 -8.60 -24.10 12.40
CA LYS A 77 -9.04 -24.66 13.68
C LYS A 77 -9.42 -26.15 13.59
N ARG A 78 -10.00 -26.56 12.46
CA ARG A 78 -10.35 -27.96 12.20
C ARG A 78 -9.11 -28.84 11.92
N SER A 79 -8.06 -28.29 11.33
CA SER A 79 -6.79 -29.00 11.11
C SER A 79 -5.88 -29.06 12.33
N GLU A 80 -5.98 -28.11 13.27
CA GLU A 80 -5.16 -28.08 14.50
C GLU A 80 -5.78 -28.86 15.68
N GLY A 81 -6.93 -29.51 15.48
CA GLY A 81 -7.46 -30.49 16.44
C GLY A 81 -7.97 -29.90 17.77
N PHE A 82 -8.55 -28.70 17.77
CA PHE A 82 -9.31 -28.21 18.92
C PHE A 82 -10.80 -28.52 18.70
N VAL A 83 -11.24 -29.70 19.18
CA VAL A 83 -12.64 -29.99 19.52
C VAL A 83 -12.83 -29.71 21.00
#